data_AF-A0AAV2IJ78-F1
#
_entry.id   AF-A0AAV2IJ78-F1
#
_cell.length_a   1.000
_cell.length_b   1.000
_cell.length_c   1.000
_cell.angle_alpha   90.00
_cell.angle_beta   90.00
_cell.angle_gamma   90.00
#
_symmetry.space_group_name_H-M   'P 1'
#
loop_
_entity.id
_entity.type
_entity.pdbx_description
1 polymer ?
#
loop_
_entity_poly.entity_id
_entity_poly.type
_entity_poly.pdbx_seq_one_letter_code
_entity_poly.pdbx_strand_id
1 'polypeptide(L)'
;YGDCARCFYCGGGLRNWEDEDNVFVEHARWFPKCAFIRQQRGQFFVDTVQELNKSYTAVSLQKYRKKPTISATKDLQLKKDPAVITVQQLGYDEEDVLQAAQLVKDECELKLI
;
A
#
# COMPACT_ATOMS: atom_id res chain seq x y z
N TYR A 1 -11.74 -4.11 -32.70
CA TYR A 1 -11.21 -2.94 -31.97
C TYR A 1 -12.15 -2.66 -30.80
N GLY A 2 -12.02 -3.36 -29.68
CA GLY A 2 -13.06 -3.33 -28.61
C GLY A 2 -12.54 -3.01 -27.22
N ASP A 3 -11.22 -2.91 -27.05
CA ASP A 3 -10.52 -2.94 -25.76
C ASP A 3 -9.46 -1.84 -25.68
N CYS A 4 -9.52 -0.83 -26.52
CA CYS A 4 -8.60 0.29 -26.44
C CYS A 4 -9.17 1.36 -25.50
N ALA A 5 -8.44 1.71 -24.44
CA ALA A 5 -8.81 2.76 -23.50
C ALA A 5 -7.73 3.84 -23.48
N ARG A 6 -8.15 5.11 -23.38
CA ARG A 6 -7.24 6.26 -23.31
C ARG A 6 -7.51 7.08 -22.07
N CYS A 7 -6.46 7.49 -21.37
CA CYS A 7 -6.59 8.47 -20.29
C CYS A 7 -6.94 9.85 -20.85
N PHE A 8 -7.96 10.47 -20.26
CA PHE A 8 -8.37 11.84 -20.60
C PHE A 8 -7.32 12.91 -20.22
N TYR A 9 -6.46 12.65 -19.23
CA TYR A 9 -5.49 13.61 -18.73
C TYR A 9 -4.15 13.52 -19.46
N CYS A 10 -3.48 12.36 -19.41
CA CYS A 10 -2.15 12.20 -20.01
C CYS A 10 -2.19 11.74 -21.48
N GLY A 11 -3.35 11.39 -22.01
CA GLY A 11 -3.49 10.87 -23.37
C GLY A 11 -2.94 9.46 -23.58
N GLY A 12 -2.40 8.81 -22.53
CA GLY A 12 -1.86 7.46 -22.60
C GLY A 12 -2.93 6.43 -22.98
N GLY A 13 -2.64 5.60 -23.97
CA GLY A 13 -3.55 4.58 -24.49
C GLY A 13 -3.07 3.17 -24.18
N LEU A 14 -3.97 2.32 -23.69
CA LEU A 14 -3.74 0.90 -23.43
C LEU A 14 -4.75 0.05 -24.22
N ARG A 15 -4.35 -1.17 -24.55
CA ARG A 15 -5.14 -2.17 -25.29
C ARG A 15 -4.79 -3.57 -24.79
N ASN A 16 -5.50 -4.58 -25.26
CA ASN A 16 -5.34 -5.99 -24.88
C ASN A 16 -5.57 -6.20 -23.38
N TRP A 17 -6.67 -5.66 -22.84
CA TRP A 17 -7.01 -5.85 -21.43
C TRP A 17 -7.42 -7.28 -21.15
N GLU A 18 -6.94 -7.82 -20.05
CA GLU A 18 -7.37 -9.10 -19.48
C GLU A 18 -8.34 -8.85 -18.32
N ASP A 19 -9.19 -9.84 -18.01
CA ASP A 19 -10.20 -9.71 -16.93
C ASP A 19 -9.59 -9.47 -15.54
N GLU A 20 -8.31 -9.81 -15.37
CA GLU A 20 -7.56 -9.65 -14.13
C GLU A 20 -6.83 -8.30 -14.02
N ASP A 21 -6.82 -7.51 -15.09
CA ASP A 21 -6.10 -6.23 -15.14
C ASP A 21 -6.83 -5.14 -14.36
N ASN A 22 -6.05 -4.32 -13.64
CA ASN A 22 -6.58 -3.14 -12.99
C ASN A 22 -6.16 -1.87 -13.72
N VAL A 23 -7.17 -1.08 -14.09
CA VAL A 23 -6.97 0.18 -14.81
C VAL A 23 -5.95 1.11 -14.12
N PHE A 24 -5.97 1.23 -12.79
CA PHE A 24 -5.07 2.12 -12.07
C PHE A 24 -3.64 1.57 -11.97
N VAL A 25 -3.50 0.25 -11.80
CA VAL A 25 -2.18 -0.42 -11.75
C VAL A 25 -1.51 -0.33 -13.11
N GLU A 26 -2.22 -0.74 -14.17
CA GLU A 26 -1.70 -0.67 -15.53
C GLU A 26 -1.43 0.79 -15.95
N HIS A 27 -2.27 1.75 -15.54
CA HIS A 27 -1.98 3.16 -15.74
C HIS A 27 -0.69 3.59 -15.04
N ALA A 28 -0.52 3.30 -13.75
CA ALA A 28 0.67 3.67 -13.00
C ALA A 28 1.93 2.94 -13.51
N ARG A 29 1.78 1.74 -14.06
CA ARG A 29 2.84 0.94 -14.66
C ARG A 29 3.38 1.55 -15.94
N TRP A 30 2.50 1.94 -16.86
CA TRP A 30 2.86 2.45 -18.17
C TRP A 30 3.04 3.98 -18.22
N PHE A 31 2.30 4.72 -17.39
CA PHE A 31 2.28 6.18 -17.39
C PHE A 31 2.48 6.78 -15.98
N PRO A 32 3.61 6.49 -15.29
CA PRO A 32 3.84 6.94 -13.91
C PRO A 32 3.93 8.47 -13.74
N LYS A 33 4.25 9.20 -14.82
CA LYS A 33 4.36 10.66 -14.81
C LYS A 33 3.02 11.39 -14.91
N CYS A 34 1.91 10.67 -15.10
CA CYS A 34 0.59 11.26 -15.18
C CYS A 34 0.23 11.96 -13.85
N ALA A 35 -0.08 13.26 -13.89
CA ALA A 35 -0.40 13.99 -12.66
C ALA A 35 -1.75 13.53 -12.07
N PHE A 36 -2.71 13.16 -12.91
CA PHE A 36 -4.01 12.67 -12.47
C PHE A 36 -3.89 11.38 -11.63
N ILE A 37 -3.11 10.39 -12.07
CA ILE A 37 -2.96 9.14 -11.28
C ILE A 37 -2.25 9.40 -9.95
N ARG A 38 -1.26 10.29 -9.94
CA ARG A 38 -0.53 10.72 -8.73
C ARG A 38 -1.45 11.45 -7.76
N GLN A 39 -2.36 12.28 -8.26
CA GLN A 39 -3.35 12.98 -7.43
C GLN A 39 -4.43 12.03 -6.90
N GLN A 40 -4.93 11.12 -7.75
CA GLN A 40 -6.05 10.24 -7.41
C GLN A 40 -5.66 9.08 -6.50
N ARG A 41 -4.45 8.52 -6.66
CA ARG A 41 -3.95 7.34 -5.92
C ARG A 41 -2.80 7.65 -4.97
N GLY A 42 -2.17 8.81 -5.09
CA GLY A 42 -1.01 9.21 -4.29
C GLY A 42 0.33 8.77 -4.90
N GLN A 43 1.39 9.46 -4.49
CA GLN A 43 2.76 9.19 -4.94
C GLN A 43 3.24 7.78 -4.53
N PHE A 44 2.95 7.38 -3.30
CA PHE A 44 3.33 6.07 -2.75
C PHE A 44 2.82 4.89 -3.59
N PHE A 45 1.59 4.99 -4.11
CA PHE A 45 1.02 3.99 -5.01
C PHE A 45 1.81 3.87 -6.31
N VAL A 46 2.11 5.00 -6.94
CA VAL A 46 2.85 5.03 -8.21
C VAL A 46 4.25 4.46 -8.04
N ASP A 47 4.94 4.84 -6.96
CA ASP A 47 6.30 4.37 -6.67
C ASP A 47 6.31 2.85 -6.44
N THR A 48 5.35 2.33 -5.68
CA THR A 48 5.21 0.89 -5.42
C THR A 48 4.98 0.13 -6.72
N VAL A 49 4.08 0.59 -7.58
CA VAL A 49 3.81 -0.06 -8.88
C VAL A 49 5.05 -0.04 -9.77
N GLN A 50 5.81 1.06 -9.78
CA GLN A 50 7.05 1.17 -10.56
C GLN A 50 8.15 0.24 -10.05
N GLU A 51 8.27 0.05 -8.74
CA GLU A 51 9.20 -0.91 -8.14
C GLU A 51 8.84 -2.36 -8.48
N LEU A 52 7.55 -2.70 -8.42
CA LEU A 52 7.06 -4.02 -8.83
C LEU A 52 7.30 -4.29 -10.33
N ASN A 53 7.22 -3.25 -11.17
CA ASN A 53 7.48 -3.38 -12.60
C ASN A 53 8.97 -3.64 -12.91
N LYS A 54 9.90 -3.19 -12.07
CA LYS A 54 11.34 -3.48 -12.22
C LYS A 54 11.67 -4.94 -11.90
N SER A 55 10.90 -5.56 -11.01
CA SER A 55 11.16 -6.92 -10.51
C SER A 55 10.36 -8.02 -11.22
N TYR A 56 9.24 -7.69 -11.89
CA TYR A 56 8.39 -8.67 -12.57
C TYR A 56 7.93 -8.21 -13.96
N THR A 57 8.01 -9.12 -14.93
CA THR A 57 7.55 -8.91 -16.31
C THR A 57 6.02 -8.83 -16.45
N ALA A 58 5.25 -9.30 -15.47
CA ALA A 58 3.79 -9.18 -15.40
C ALA A 58 3.30 -8.88 -13.96
N VAL A 59 2.54 -7.80 -13.81
CA VAL A 59 2.04 -7.28 -12.52
C VAL A 59 0.51 -7.47 -12.45
N SER A 60 0.05 -8.61 -11.92
CA SER A 60 -1.37 -8.87 -11.65
C SER A 60 -1.77 -8.43 -10.22
N LEU A 61 -3.02 -7.98 -10.03
CA LEU A 61 -3.63 -7.57 -8.76
C LEU A 61 -3.49 -8.61 -7.64
N GLN A 62 -3.44 -9.90 -7.98
CA GLN A 62 -3.25 -10.96 -7.00
C GLN A 62 -1.94 -10.77 -6.20
N LYS A 63 -0.91 -10.17 -6.81
CA LYS A 63 0.36 -9.81 -6.14
C LYS A 63 0.26 -8.53 -5.29
N TYR A 64 -0.66 -7.61 -5.60
CA TYR A 64 -1.00 -6.46 -4.74
C TYR A 64 -1.80 -6.88 -3.49
N ARG A 65 -2.46 -8.05 -3.53
CA ARG A 65 -3.25 -8.62 -2.42
C ARG A 65 -2.38 -9.16 -1.27
N LYS A 66 -1.10 -9.44 -1.51
CA LYS A 66 -0.08 -9.27 -0.45
C LYS A 66 0.02 -7.77 -0.21
N LYS A 67 -0.96 -7.24 0.52
CA LYS A 67 -0.96 -5.86 0.96
C LYS A 67 0.47 -5.56 1.44
N PRO A 68 1.13 -4.44 1.05
CA PRO A 68 1.85 -3.72 2.08
C PRO A 68 0.75 -3.38 3.08
N THR A 69 0.57 -4.27 4.03
CA THR A 69 -0.38 -4.04 5.08
C THR A 69 0.09 -2.75 5.71
N ILE A 70 -0.84 -1.82 5.86
CA ILE A 70 -0.74 -0.77 6.88
C ILE A 70 -0.60 -1.42 8.29
N SER A 71 -0.53 -2.75 8.42
CA SER A 71 -0.05 -3.45 9.62
C SER A 71 1.48 -3.38 9.76
N ALA A 72 2.28 -3.45 8.69
CA ALA A 72 3.74 -3.30 8.81
C ALA A 72 4.14 -1.87 9.18
N THR A 73 3.37 -0.86 8.77
CA THR A 73 3.58 0.52 9.25
C THR A 73 3.01 0.76 10.65
N LYS A 74 1.91 0.09 11.05
CA LYS A 74 1.38 0.19 12.43
C LYS A 74 2.37 -0.41 13.44
N ASP A 75 2.93 -1.58 13.17
CA ASP A 75 4.01 -2.19 13.98
C ASP A 75 5.26 -1.30 14.03
N LEU A 76 5.66 -0.72 12.89
CA LEU A 76 6.82 0.17 12.83
C LEU A 76 6.58 1.52 13.53
N GLN A 77 5.33 1.97 13.66
CA GLN A 77 4.96 3.15 14.43
C GLN A 77 4.86 2.83 15.93
N LEU A 78 4.36 1.64 16.29
CA LEU A 78 4.27 1.17 17.68
C LEU A 78 5.66 0.94 18.28
N LYS A 79 6.58 0.29 17.54
CA LYS A 79 7.99 0.10 17.98
C LYS A 79 8.75 1.41 18.23
N LYS A 80 8.27 2.53 17.68
CA LYS A 80 8.87 3.87 17.87
C LYS A 80 8.18 4.67 18.97
N ASP A 81 7.11 4.14 19.56
CA ASP A 81 6.37 4.81 20.61
C ASP A 81 7.23 4.87 21.90
N PRO A 82 7.38 6.04 22.54
CA PRO A 82 8.17 6.18 23.77
C PRO A 82 7.72 5.24 24.90
N ALA A 83 6.43 4.92 25.00
CA ALA A 83 5.91 3.99 26.00
C ALA A 83 6.36 2.56 25.69
N VAL A 84 6.30 2.13 24.42
CA VAL A 84 6.75 0.81 23.98
C VAL A 84 8.27 0.64 24.19
N ILE A 85 9.06 1.65 23.84
CA ILE A 85 10.52 1.65 24.04
C ILE A 85 10.87 1.53 25.53
N THR A 86 10.16 2.25 26.40
CA THR A 86 10.40 2.21 27.85
C THR A 86 10.16 0.82 28.43
N VAL A 87 9.06 0.17 28.03
CA VAL A 87 8.73 -1.18 28.51
C VAL A 87 9.76 -2.20 28.01
N GLN A 88 10.23 -2.07 26.78
CA GLN A 88 11.31 -2.92 26.27
C GLN A 88 12.63 -2.73 27.06
N GLN A 89 12.96 -1.49 27.45
CA GLN A 89 14.14 -1.20 28.30
C GLN A 89 14.02 -1.76 29.73
N LEU A 90 12.81 -2.00 30.22
CA LEU A 90 12.56 -2.67 31.49
C LEU A 90 12.74 -4.20 31.42
N GLY A 91 13.06 -4.73 30.24
CA GLY A 91 13.40 -6.14 30.04
C GLY A 91 12.23 -7.05 29.70
N TYR A 92 11.10 -6.50 29.25
CA TYR A 92 9.96 -7.28 28.75
C TYR A 92 10.19 -7.70 27.29
N ASP A 93 9.70 -8.88 26.93
CA ASP A 93 9.82 -9.44 25.58
C ASP A 93 9.10 -8.57 24.53
N GLU A 94 9.82 -8.29 23.44
CA GLU A 94 9.34 -7.36 22.40
C GLU A 94 8.00 -7.80 21.80
N GLU A 95 7.80 -9.10 21.61
CA GLU A 95 6.58 -9.66 21.04
C GLU A 95 5.35 -9.41 21.94
N ASP A 96 5.50 -9.66 23.24
CA ASP A 96 4.44 -9.46 24.23
C ASP A 96 4.08 -7.98 24.39
N VAL A 97 5.09 -7.09 24.36
CA VAL A 97 4.90 -5.64 24.47
C VAL A 97 4.12 -5.10 23.27
N LEU A 98 4.46 -5.54 22.06
CA LEU A 98 3.77 -5.10 20.84
C LEU A 98 2.34 -5.63 20.78
N GLN A 99 2.12 -6.88 21.19
CA GLN A 99 0.80 -7.47 21.26
C GLN A 99 -0.09 -6.72 22.26
N ALA A 100 0.43 -6.43 23.46
CA ALA A 100 -0.31 -5.67 24.47
C ALA A 100 -0.63 -4.24 24.00
N ALA A 101 0.33 -3.55 23.38
CA ALA A 101 0.12 -2.21 22.85
C ALA A 101 -0.95 -2.16 21.74
N GLN A 102 -1.03 -3.20 20.90
CA GLN A 102 -2.05 -3.31 19.86
C GLN A 102 -3.44 -3.51 20.47
N LEU A 103 -3.57 -4.35 21.50
CA LEU A 103 -4.85 -4.56 22.20
C LEU A 103 -5.38 -3.28 22.86
N VAL A 104 -4.52 -2.53 23.54
CA VAL A 104 -4.90 -1.26 24.19
C VAL A 104 -5.39 -0.23 23.17
N LYS A 105 -4.76 -0.19 21.99
CA LYS A 105 -5.14 0.71 20.91
C LYS A 105 -6.52 0.38 20.35
N ASP A 106 -6.80 -0.91 20.14
CA ASP A 106 -8.07 -1.38 19.59
C ASP A 106 -9.22 -1.19 20.60
N GLU A 107 -8.96 -1.37 21.91
CA GLU A 107 -9.95 -1.09 22.97
C GLU A 107 -10.25 0.41 23.12
N CYS A 108 -9.29 1.29 22.87
CA CYS A 108 -9.48 2.73 22.96
C CYS A 108 -10.33 3.25 21.78
N GLU A 109 -10.16 2.70 20.58
CA GLU A 109 -10.97 3.03 19.41
C GLU A 109 -12.44 2.57 19.56
N LEU A 110 -12.70 1.48 20.29
CA LEU A 110 -14.06 0.95 20.53
C LEU A 110 -14.87 1.71 21.59
N LYS A 111 -14.23 2.54 22.43
CA LYS A 111 -14.92 3.34 23.48
C LYS A 111 -15.33 4.74 23.01
N LEU A 112 -15.09 5.09 21.74
CA LEU A 112 -15.43 6.38 21.13
C LEU A 112 -16.64 6.32 20.16
N ILE A 113 -17.40 5.21 20.17
CA ILE A 113 -18.65 5.04 19.42
C ILE A 113 -19.82 4.91 20.40
#